data_AF-A0A8T3M4S9-F1
#
_entry.id   AF-A0A8T3M4S9-F1
#
_cell.length_a   1.000
_cell.length_b   1.000
_cell.length_c   1.000
_cell.angle_alpha   90.00
_cell.angle_beta   90.00
_cell.angle_gamma   90.00
#
_symmetry.space_group_name_H-M   'P 1'
#
loop_
_entity.id
_entity.type
_entity.pdbx_description
1 polymer ?
#
loop_
_entity_poly.entity_id
_entity_poly.type
_entity_poly.pdbx_seq_one_letter_code
_entity_poly.pdbx_strand_id
1 'polypeptide(L)'
;QTWFFLRSPESPTAGHAPEEAPQWGWRLSLGILLASAAALTFASEVLVHTLEPAVASLGISEFFIGIILIPLIGNLAEHVVGVTLAYKNKMDFSLITSIGSATQIALFAAPVLVFFGLVVGNPLTLVFTPLEVVAVAVGVLIASYIALDGKSNWVEGLQLVSVYLILAIAFFFLT
;
A
#
# COMPACT_ATOMS: atom_id res chain seq x y z
N GLN A 1 6.58 -28.72 -2.37
CA GLN A 1 5.88 -27.84 -3.33
C GLN A 1 4.62 -27.33 -2.63
N THR A 2 4.62 -26.08 -2.17
CA THR A 2 3.51 -25.46 -1.42
C THR A 2 2.90 -24.37 -2.30
N TRP A 3 1.91 -24.77 -3.10
CA TRP A 3 1.13 -23.87 -3.96
C TRP A 3 -0.05 -23.30 -3.18
N PHE A 4 -0.29 -22.00 -3.31
CA PHE A 4 -1.47 -21.31 -2.76
C PHE A 4 -2.37 -20.92 -3.93
N PHE A 5 -3.65 -21.31 -3.93
CA PHE A 5 -4.55 -21.05 -5.06
C PHE A 5 -5.17 -19.64 -4.96
N LEU A 6 -5.27 -18.93 -6.10
CA LEU A 6 -5.82 -17.57 -6.25
C LEU A 6 -7.30 -17.54 -6.65
N ARG A 7 -7.88 -18.73 -6.87
CA ARG A 7 -9.30 -18.93 -7.13
C ARG A 7 -9.70 -20.25 -6.53
N SER A 8 -10.57 -20.22 -5.53
CA SER A 8 -11.15 -21.45 -4.97
C SER A 8 -12.08 -22.11 -6.01
N PRO A 9 -11.80 -23.34 -6.50
CA PRO A 9 -12.77 -24.09 -7.27
C PRO A 9 -13.76 -24.72 -6.29
N GLU A 10 -15.04 -24.40 -6.48
CA GLU A 10 -16.20 -24.79 -5.66
C GLU A 10 -16.44 -23.94 -4.40
N SER A 11 -17.60 -23.28 -4.39
CA SER A 11 -18.28 -22.82 -3.19
C SER A 11 -19.21 -23.92 -2.68
N PRO A 12 -18.97 -24.46 -1.48
CA PRO A 12 -20.04 -25.07 -0.70
C PRO A 12 -20.17 -24.35 0.63
N THR A 13 -21.36 -23.77 0.84
CA THR A 13 -21.96 -23.46 2.13
C THR A 13 -21.27 -22.44 3.05
N ALA A 14 -22.06 -21.44 3.44
CA ALA A 14 -21.85 -20.63 4.63
C ALA A 14 -21.35 -21.49 5.80
N GLY A 15 -20.11 -21.25 6.22
CA GLY A 15 -19.46 -22.02 7.27
C GLY A 15 -18.37 -21.17 7.91
N HIS A 16 -18.77 -20.45 8.96
CA HIS A 16 -17.93 -19.73 9.92
C HIS A 16 -17.17 -18.53 9.36
N ALA A 17 -17.92 -17.43 9.16
CA ALA A 17 -17.34 -16.12 9.49
C ALA A 17 -16.76 -16.22 10.91
N PRO A 18 -15.56 -15.68 11.18
CA PRO A 18 -15.02 -15.68 12.53
C PRO A 18 -16.08 -15.06 13.44
N GLU A 19 -16.39 -15.77 14.52
CA GLU A 19 -17.31 -15.36 15.59
C GLU A 19 -17.10 -13.85 15.85
N GLU A 20 -18.09 -13.03 15.47
CA GLU A 20 -17.98 -11.58 15.56
C GLU A 20 -17.79 -11.22 17.04
N ALA A 21 -16.56 -10.86 17.41
CA ALA A 21 -16.26 -10.24 18.69
C ALA A 21 -17.23 -9.07 18.92
N PRO A 22 -17.62 -8.79 20.18
CA PRO A 22 -18.66 -7.82 20.49
C PRO A 22 -18.38 -6.49 19.79
N GLN A 23 -19.25 -6.16 18.83
CA GLN A 23 -19.13 -4.95 18.04
C GLN A 23 -19.21 -3.76 18.98
N TRP A 24 -18.14 -2.98 19.04
CA TRP A 24 -18.13 -1.73 19.80
C TRP A 24 -19.31 -0.86 19.37
N GLY A 25 -20.02 -0.29 20.35
CA GLY A 25 -21.13 0.60 20.05
C GLY A 25 -20.67 1.76 19.17
N TRP A 26 -21.51 2.21 18.24
CA TRP A 26 -21.16 3.20 17.21
C TRP A 26 -20.49 4.49 17.76
N ARG A 27 -20.84 4.89 18.98
CA ARG A 27 -20.24 6.04 19.68
C ARG A 27 -18.78 5.80 20.04
N LEU A 28 -18.46 4.60 20.53
CA LEU A 28 -17.09 4.22 20.87
C LEU A 28 -16.25 4.11 19.60
N SER A 29 -16.78 3.46 18.56
CA SER A 29 -16.11 3.33 17.25
C SER A 29 -15.84 4.69 16.63
N LEU A 30 -16.82 5.61 16.65
CA LEU A 30 -16.64 6.97 16.18
C LEU A 30 -15.62 7.75 17.02
N GLY A 31 -15.67 7.61 18.36
CA GLY A 31 -14.71 8.25 19.25
C GLY A 31 -13.27 7.80 18.98
N ILE A 32 -13.06 6.51 18.77
CA ILE A 32 -11.74 5.94 18.47
C ILE A 32 -11.27 6.35 17.08
N LEU A 33 -12.17 6.38 16.08
CA LEU A 33 -11.85 6.85 14.74
C LEU A 33 -11.39 8.31 14.74
N LEU A 34 -12.09 9.20 15.46
CA LEU A 34 -11.72 10.60 15.55
C LEU A 34 -10.40 10.77 16.32
N ALA A 35 -10.20 9.99 17.39
CA ALA A 35 -8.96 10.02 18.16
C ALA A 35 -7.76 9.53 17.34
N SER A 36 -7.91 8.44 16.57
CA SER A 36 -6.85 7.94 15.70
C SER A 36 -6.56 8.89 14.54
N ALA A 37 -7.58 9.50 13.94
CA ALA A 37 -7.40 10.53 12.93
C ALA A 37 -6.63 11.74 13.47
N ALA A 38 -6.97 12.24 14.66
CA ALA A 38 -6.24 13.33 15.29
C ALA A 38 -4.78 12.97 15.61
N ALA A 39 -4.55 11.75 16.13
CA ALA A 39 -3.21 11.24 16.38
C ALA A 39 -2.39 11.11 15.09
N LEU A 40 -3.00 10.65 14.00
CA LEU A 40 -2.37 10.54 12.69
C LEU A 40 -2.01 11.91 12.12
N THR A 41 -2.90 12.91 12.25
CA THR A 41 -2.61 14.29 11.84
C THR A 41 -1.40 14.85 12.60
N PHE A 42 -1.37 14.68 13.93
CA PHE A 42 -0.24 15.12 14.74
C PHE A 42 1.07 14.40 14.35
N ALA A 43 1.03 13.07 14.18
CA ALA A 43 2.18 12.30 13.76
C ALA A 43 2.68 12.70 12.36
N SER A 44 1.76 13.03 11.44
CA SER A 44 2.09 13.48 10.08
C SER A 44 2.74 14.87 10.10
N GLU A 45 2.29 15.77 10.96
CA GLU A 45 2.91 17.08 11.15
C GLU A 45 4.34 16.95 11.69
N VAL A 46 4.55 16.11 12.71
CA VAL A 46 5.89 15.79 13.22
C VAL A 46 6.77 15.18 12.13
N LEU A 47 6.23 14.21 11.36
CA LEU A 47 6.96 13.57 10.27
C LEU A 47 7.47 14.63 9.28
N VAL A 48 6.59 15.46 8.72
CA VAL A 48 6.97 16.49 7.73
C VAL A 48 8.06 17.43 8.26
N HIS A 49 7.95 17.91 9.51
CA HIS A 49 8.97 18.78 10.11
C HIS A 49 10.30 18.07 10.35
N THR A 50 10.30 16.75 10.58
CA THR A 50 11.54 15.98 10.74
C THR A 50 12.18 15.57 9.42
N LEU A 51 11.44 15.58 8.30
CA LEU A 51 11.97 15.18 7.00
C LEU A 51 13.02 16.16 6.47
N GLU A 52 12.79 17.47 6.57
CA GLU A 52 13.74 18.49 6.10
C GLU A 52 15.16 18.33 6.71
N PRO A 53 15.33 18.27 8.04
CA PRO A 53 16.65 18.05 8.64
C PRO A 53 17.19 16.63 8.43
N ALA A 54 16.33 15.62 8.28
CA ALA A 54 16.76 14.25 8.01
C ALA A 54 17.38 14.12 6.60
N VAL A 55 16.77 14.74 5.60
CA VAL A 55 17.31 14.83 4.22
C VAL A 55 18.67 15.51 4.23
N ALA A 56 18.78 16.66 4.91
CA ALA A 56 20.02 17.42 4.98
C ALA A 56 21.17 16.69 5.70
N SER A 57 20.85 15.83 6.67
CA SER A 57 21.85 15.12 7.49
C SER A 57 22.21 13.74 6.95
N LEU A 58 21.25 13.00 6.38
CA LEU A 58 21.46 11.64 5.87
C LEU A 58 21.88 11.63 4.39
N GLY A 59 21.75 12.76 3.68
CA GLY A 59 22.06 12.85 2.25
C GLY A 59 21.13 12.01 1.38
N ILE A 60 19.92 11.73 1.87
CA ILE A 60 18.88 10.96 1.17
C ILE A 60 17.90 11.96 0.56
N SER A 61 17.49 11.77 -0.70
CA SER A 61 16.57 12.68 -1.36
C SER A 61 15.15 12.64 -0.77
N GLU A 62 14.49 13.81 -0.69
CA GLU A 62 13.07 13.92 -0.35
C GLU A 62 12.20 13.03 -1.23
N PHE A 63 12.61 12.90 -2.50
CA PHE A 63 11.96 12.06 -3.48
C PHE A 63 11.99 10.57 -3.10
N PHE A 64 13.16 10.02 -2.75
CA PHE A 64 13.27 8.62 -2.32
C PHE A 64 12.42 8.35 -1.07
N ILE A 65 12.44 9.27 -0.11
CA ILE A 65 11.62 9.17 1.10
C ILE A 65 10.13 9.15 0.73
N GLY A 66 9.70 10.05 -0.15
CA GLY A 66 8.32 10.19 -0.59
C GLY A 66 7.78 8.97 -1.34
N ILE A 67 8.60 8.31 -2.17
CA ILE A 67 8.15 7.20 -3.01
C ILE A 67 8.35 5.81 -2.36
N ILE A 68 9.39 5.65 -1.53
CA ILE A 68 9.73 4.36 -0.90
C ILE A 68 9.29 4.31 0.55
N LEU A 69 9.78 5.23 1.39
CA LEU A 69 9.64 5.12 2.85
C LEU A 69 8.24 5.48 3.35
N ILE A 70 7.68 6.60 2.89
CA ILE A 70 6.36 7.06 3.35
C ILE A 70 5.27 6.04 3.03
N PRO A 71 5.14 5.50 1.80
CA PRO A 71 4.12 4.51 1.48
C PRO A 71 4.32 3.19 2.22
N LEU A 72 5.58 2.78 2.43
CA LEU A 72 5.91 1.55 3.15
C LEU A 72 5.43 1.60 4.61
N ILE A 73 5.69 2.71 5.30
CA ILE A 73 5.29 2.91 6.70
C ILE A 73 3.78 3.17 6.77
N GLY A 74 3.25 4.02 5.89
CA GLY A 74 1.83 4.39 5.88
C GLY A 74 0.90 3.20 5.66
N ASN A 75 1.33 2.22 4.85
CA ASN A 75 0.53 1.03 4.54
C ASN A 75 0.99 -0.23 5.31
N LEU A 76 1.87 -0.09 6.31
CA LEU A 76 2.45 -1.23 7.03
C LEU A 76 1.37 -2.11 7.68
N ALA A 77 0.33 -1.51 8.26
CA ALA A 77 -0.77 -2.24 8.88
C ALA A 77 -1.51 -3.12 7.85
N GLU A 78 -1.77 -2.59 6.65
CA GLU A 78 -2.40 -3.32 5.56
C GLU A 78 -1.50 -4.46 5.06
N HIS A 79 -0.19 -4.22 4.95
CA HIS A 79 0.78 -5.26 4.58
C HIS A 79 0.78 -6.42 5.58
N VAL A 80 0.76 -6.13 6.88
CA VAL A 80 0.68 -7.15 7.94
C VAL A 80 -0.61 -7.95 7.84
N VAL A 81 -1.74 -7.28 7.59
CA VAL A 81 -3.04 -7.95 7.37
C VAL A 81 -2.99 -8.85 6.13
N GLY A 82 -2.48 -8.36 5.01
CA GLY A 82 -2.32 -9.12 3.77
C GLY A 82 -1.46 -10.37 3.96
N VAL A 83 -0.26 -10.23 4.55
CA VAL A 83 0.62 -11.35 4.85
C VAL A 83 -0.04 -12.36 5.79
N THR A 84 -0.79 -11.87 6.79
CA THR A 84 -1.53 -12.76 7.72
C THR A 84 -2.63 -13.54 7.01
N LEU A 85 -3.35 -12.92 6.08
CA LEU A 85 -4.36 -13.59 5.25
C LEU A 85 -3.70 -14.63 4.33
N ALA A 86 -2.62 -14.27 3.66
CA ALA A 86 -1.83 -15.18 2.82
C ALA A 86 -1.31 -16.39 3.62
N TYR A 87 -0.75 -16.18 4.82
CA TYR A 87 -0.28 -17.25 5.70
C TYR A 87 -1.40 -18.19 6.14
N LYS A 88 -2.63 -17.67 6.29
CA LYS A 88 -3.84 -18.46 6.56
C LYS A 88 -4.44 -19.13 5.32
N ASN A 89 -3.69 -19.19 4.22
CA ASN A 89 -4.12 -19.74 2.93
C ASN A 89 -5.37 -19.03 2.35
N LYS A 90 -5.56 -17.75 2.69
CA LYS A 90 -6.62 -16.87 2.17
C LYS A 90 -6.05 -15.92 1.13
N MET A 91 -5.44 -16.47 0.09
CA MET A 91 -4.69 -15.67 -0.91
C MET A 91 -5.60 -14.74 -1.71
N ASP A 92 -6.81 -15.18 -2.07
CA ASP A 92 -7.82 -14.35 -2.76
C ASP A 92 -8.11 -13.07 -1.98
N PHE A 93 -8.30 -13.19 -0.65
CA PHE A 93 -8.53 -12.03 0.22
C PHE A 93 -7.29 -11.14 0.33
N SER A 94 -6.08 -11.74 0.42
CA SER A 94 -4.84 -10.97 0.43
C SER A 94 -4.67 -10.14 -0.85
N LEU A 95 -4.91 -10.74 -2.03
CA LEU A 95 -4.80 -10.05 -3.31
C LEU A 95 -5.86 -8.96 -3.46
N ILE A 96 -7.12 -9.24 -3.10
CA ILE A 96 -8.20 -8.25 -3.16
C ILE A 96 -7.89 -7.05 -2.26
N THR A 97 -7.38 -7.26 -1.05
CA THR A 97 -6.98 -6.17 -0.16
C THR A 97 -5.84 -5.34 -0.76
N SER A 98 -4.78 -5.97 -1.28
CA SER A 98 -3.64 -5.25 -1.87
C SER A 98 -4.00 -4.49 -3.15
N ILE A 99 -4.71 -5.13 -4.09
CA ILE A 99 -5.15 -4.50 -5.34
C ILE A 99 -6.19 -3.40 -5.05
N GLY A 100 -7.09 -3.62 -4.08
CA GLY A 100 -8.08 -2.64 -3.66
C GLY A 100 -7.44 -1.37 -3.12
N SER A 101 -6.48 -1.49 -2.21
CA SER A 101 -5.73 -0.35 -1.66
C SER A 101 -4.97 0.42 -2.75
N ALA A 102 -4.24 -0.27 -3.63
CA ALA A 102 -3.53 0.37 -4.75
C ALA A 102 -4.48 1.11 -5.71
N THR A 103 -5.62 0.49 -6.03
CA THR A 103 -6.66 1.07 -6.89
C THR A 103 -7.31 2.29 -6.23
N GLN A 104 -7.56 2.25 -4.93
CA GLN A 104 -8.09 3.38 -4.17
C GLN A 104 -7.12 4.57 -4.17
N ILE A 105 -5.81 4.31 -4.00
CA ILE A 105 -4.81 5.38 -4.09
C ILE A 105 -4.80 6.00 -5.49
N ALA A 106 -4.78 5.17 -6.53
CA ALA A 106 -4.68 5.63 -7.92
C ALA A 106 -5.94 6.35 -8.43
N LEU A 107 -7.13 5.82 -8.14
CA LEU A 107 -8.40 6.31 -8.70
C LEU A 107 -9.15 7.29 -7.78
N PHE A 108 -8.83 7.34 -6.49
CA PHE A 108 -9.51 8.21 -5.54
C PHE A 108 -8.55 9.17 -4.84
N ALA A 109 -7.56 8.66 -4.11
CA ALA A 109 -6.71 9.52 -3.27
C ALA A 109 -5.91 10.54 -4.10
N ALA A 110 -5.20 10.09 -5.15
CA ALA A 110 -4.41 10.98 -5.99
C ALA A 110 -5.26 12.05 -6.70
N PRO A 111 -6.39 11.71 -7.38
CA PRO A 111 -7.27 12.73 -7.95
C PRO A 111 -7.82 13.72 -6.92
N VAL A 112 -8.25 13.26 -5.75
CA VAL A 112 -8.76 14.14 -4.69
C VAL A 112 -7.68 15.10 -4.22
N LEU A 113 -6.44 14.64 -4.04
CA LEU A 113 -5.31 15.51 -3.66
C LEU A 113 -4.99 16.56 -4.72
N VAL A 114 -5.06 16.22 -6.00
CA VAL A 114 -4.88 17.17 -7.11
C VAL A 114 -5.95 18.27 -7.06
N PHE A 115 -7.22 17.91 -6.93
CA PHE A 115 -8.30 18.90 -6.81
C PHE A 115 -8.19 19.73 -5.54
N PHE A 116 -7.81 19.11 -4.42
CA PHE A 116 -7.61 19.82 -3.16
C PHE A 116 -6.47 20.84 -3.26
N GLY A 117 -5.35 20.47 -3.88
CA GLY A 117 -4.23 21.38 -4.13
C GLY A 117 -4.62 22.60 -4.98
N LEU A 118 -5.49 22.40 -5.98
CA LEU A 118 -6.06 23.50 -6.78
C LEU A 118 -6.91 24.46 -5.93
N VAL A 119 -7.69 23.96 -4.98
CA VAL A 119 -8.53 24.78 -4.10
C VAL A 119 -7.71 25.56 -3.06
N VAL A 120 -6.67 24.93 -2.51
CA VAL A 120 -5.80 25.54 -1.49
C VAL A 120 -4.77 26.51 -2.09
N GLY A 121 -4.58 26.50 -3.42
CA GLY A 121 -3.64 27.38 -4.12
C GLY A 121 -2.22 26.83 -4.25
N ASN A 122 -1.99 25.57 -3.87
CA ASN A 122 -0.74 24.84 -4.04
C ASN A 122 -0.99 23.66 -5.00
N PRO A 123 -0.88 23.87 -6.33
CA PRO A 123 -1.28 22.86 -7.30
C PRO A 123 -0.38 21.63 -7.25
N LEU A 124 -0.95 20.49 -6.87
CA LEU A 124 -0.34 19.17 -7.03
C LEU A 124 -0.61 18.69 -8.47
N THR A 125 0.43 18.26 -9.16
CA THR A 125 0.33 17.79 -10.56
C THR A 125 0.56 16.28 -10.64
N LEU A 126 -0.07 15.63 -11.62
CA LEU A 126 0.20 14.23 -11.98
C LEU A 126 1.30 14.14 -13.05
N VAL A 127 2.31 15.00 -12.94
CA VAL A 127 3.48 14.99 -13.82
C VAL A 127 4.53 14.12 -13.17
N PHE A 128 4.66 12.90 -13.68
CA PHE A 128 5.63 11.93 -13.23
C PHE A 128 6.86 11.92 -14.15
N THR A 129 8.04 11.66 -13.60
CA THR A 129 9.24 11.46 -14.43
C THR A 129 9.13 10.16 -15.26
N PRO A 130 9.88 10.01 -16.36
CA PRO A 130 9.87 8.77 -17.13
C PRO A 130 10.21 7.53 -16.28
N LEU A 131 11.10 7.68 -15.29
CA LEU A 131 11.45 6.60 -14.37
C LEU A 131 10.26 6.17 -13.51
N GLU A 132 9.49 7.12 -12.97
CA GLU A 132 8.28 6.85 -12.18
C GLU A 132 7.21 6.14 -13.00
N VAL A 133 6.95 6.63 -14.21
CA VAL A 133 5.95 6.02 -15.10
C VAL A 133 6.34 4.58 -15.44
N VAL A 134 7.62 4.33 -15.74
CA VAL A 134 8.13 2.98 -16.01
C VAL A 134 8.05 2.11 -14.76
N ALA A 135 8.40 2.63 -13.58
CA ALA A 135 8.33 1.88 -12.33
C ALA A 135 6.89 1.42 -12.01
N VAL A 136 5.92 2.32 -12.14
CA VAL A 136 4.50 1.98 -11.96
C VAL A 136 4.03 0.98 -13.01
N ALA A 137 4.39 1.20 -14.29
CA ALA A 137 4.00 0.29 -15.36
C ALA A 137 4.55 -1.13 -15.15
N VAL A 138 5.83 -1.27 -14.82
CA VAL A 138 6.47 -2.56 -14.52
C VAL A 138 5.82 -3.22 -13.29
N GLY A 139 5.56 -2.44 -12.24
CA GLY A 139 4.89 -2.93 -11.03
C GLY A 139 3.49 -3.50 -11.34
N VAL A 140 2.67 -2.74 -12.08
CA VAL A 140 1.33 -3.18 -12.49
C VAL A 140 1.40 -4.40 -13.40
N LEU A 141 2.29 -4.43 -14.39
CA LEU A 141 2.41 -5.54 -15.34
C LEU A 141 2.81 -6.85 -14.64
N ILE A 142 3.84 -6.82 -13.79
CA ILE A 142 4.31 -8.03 -13.09
C ILE A 142 3.27 -8.49 -12.07
N ALA A 143 2.67 -7.58 -11.30
CA ALA A 143 1.61 -7.93 -10.37
C ALA A 143 0.39 -8.53 -11.08
N SER A 144 -0.01 -7.96 -12.22
CA SER A 144 -1.12 -8.48 -13.03
C SER A 144 -0.80 -9.85 -13.61
N TYR A 145 0.41 -10.05 -14.12
CA TYR A 145 0.84 -11.32 -14.68
C TYR A 145 0.80 -12.45 -13.64
N ILE A 146 1.33 -12.21 -12.44
CA ILE A 146 1.31 -13.18 -11.34
C ILE A 146 -0.12 -13.45 -10.87
N ALA A 147 -0.97 -12.42 -10.82
CA ALA A 147 -2.37 -12.60 -10.42
C ALA A 147 -3.19 -13.45 -11.42
N LEU A 148 -2.82 -13.46 -12.71
CA LEU A 148 -3.54 -14.20 -13.76
C LEU A 148 -3.30 -15.71 -13.74
N ASP A 149 -2.17 -16.19 -13.20
CA ASP A 149 -1.80 -17.62 -13.20
C ASP A 149 -2.70 -18.48 -12.28
N GLY A 150 -3.54 -17.85 -11.45
CA GLY A 150 -4.51 -18.56 -10.61
C GLY A 150 -3.89 -19.34 -9.45
N LYS A 151 -2.55 -19.32 -9.32
CA LYS A 151 -1.76 -19.91 -8.24
C LYS A 151 -0.67 -18.93 -7.83
N SER A 152 -0.22 -19.04 -6.59
CA SER A 152 0.93 -18.31 -6.08
C SER A 152 1.97 -19.27 -5.50
N ASN A 153 3.23 -18.90 -5.67
CA ASN A 153 4.39 -19.61 -5.14
C ASN A 153 5.37 -18.66 -4.45
N TRP A 154 6.18 -19.20 -3.55
CA TRP A 154 7.21 -18.41 -2.85
C TRP A 154 8.20 -17.74 -3.82
N VAL A 155 8.50 -18.38 -4.95
CA VAL A 155 9.43 -17.83 -5.97
C VAL A 155 8.82 -16.59 -6.65
N GLU A 156 7.52 -16.58 -6.93
CA GLU A 156 6.83 -15.41 -7.48
C GLU A 156 6.80 -14.26 -6.45
N GLY A 157 6.56 -14.59 -5.18
CA GLY A 157 6.68 -13.62 -4.08
C GLY A 157 8.09 -13.03 -3.99
N LEU A 158 9.13 -13.87 -4.10
CA LEU A 158 10.52 -13.41 -4.12
C LEU A 158 10.83 -12.54 -5.35
N GLN A 159 10.25 -12.85 -6.52
CA GLN A 159 10.38 -12.03 -7.72
C GLN A 159 9.77 -10.64 -7.53
N LEU A 160 8.57 -10.55 -6.94
CA LEU A 160 7.92 -9.26 -6.64
C LEU A 160 8.76 -8.42 -5.66
N VAL A 161 9.28 -9.04 -4.59
CA VAL A 161 10.16 -8.36 -3.64
C VAL A 161 11.46 -7.92 -4.33
N SER A 162 12.03 -8.74 -5.20
CA SER A 162 13.26 -8.41 -5.93
C SER A 162 13.07 -7.21 -6.86
N VAL A 163 11.95 -7.14 -7.59
CA VAL A 163 11.61 -5.97 -8.42
C VAL A 163 11.46 -4.72 -7.57
N TYR A 164 10.75 -4.81 -6.43
CA TYR A 164 10.62 -3.70 -5.50
C TYR A 164 11.97 -3.20 -4.99
N LEU A 165 12.89 -4.11 -4.61
CA LEU A 165 14.23 -3.75 -4.15
C LEU A 165 15.07 -3.10 -5.24
N ILE A 166 15.03 -3.63 -6.47
CA ILE A 166 15.74 -3.04 -7.61
C ILE A 166 15.25 -1.62 -7.88
N LEU A 167 13.93 -1.39 -7.86
CA LEU A 167 13.36 -0.05 -8.02
C LEU A 167 13.74 0.88 -6.86
N ALA A 168 13.69 0.40 -5.61
CA ALA A 168 14.11 1.18 -4.45
C ALA A 168 15.59 1.61 -4.57
N ILE A 169 16.48 0.70 -4.95
CA ILE A 169 17.89 1.02 -5.18
C ILE A 169 18.04 2.01 -6.34
N ALA A 170 17.30 1.82 -7.44
CA ALA A 170 17.34 2.73 -8.58
C ALA A 170 16.92 4.15 -8.16
N PHE A 171 15.82 4.30 -7.42
CA PHE A 171 15.40 5.59 -6.89
C PHE A 171 16.44 6.17 -5.93
N PHE A 172 17.00 5.37 -5.03
CA PHE A 172 18.01 5.84 -4.08
C PHE A 172 19.23 6.50 -4.76
N PHE A 173 19.67 5.97 -5.91
CA PHE A 173 20.84 6.49 -6.61
C PHE A 173 20.54 7.50 -7.73
N LEU A 174 19.33 7.49 -8.30
CA LEU A 174 18.97 8.30 -9.45
C LEU A 174 18.17 9.57 -9.11
N THR A 175 17.76 9.75 -7.84
CA THR A 175 17.06 10.94 -7.35
C THR A 175 17.75 11.55 -6.15
#